data_AF-A0A261Y0I4-F1
#
_entry.id   AF-A0A261Y0I4-F1
#
_cell.length_a   1.000
_cell.length_b   1.000
_cell.length_c   1.000
_cell.angle_alpha   90.00
_cell.angle_beta   90.00
_cell.angle_gamma   90.00
#
_symmetry.space_group_name_H-M   'P 1'
#
loop_
_entity.id
_entity.type
_entity.pdbx_description
1 polymer ?
#
loop_
_entity_poly.entity_id
_entity_poly.type
_entity_poly.pdbx_seq_one_letter_code
_entity_poly.pdbx_strand_id
1 'polypeptide(L)'
;MSRVFICRQPVGEPTTNYSNPEWLWHDSLGYIFLNNSAPTLSVSPSQQSGNWSSISIDTTVVTDNVFKSWITHPQASSTTGDSLAYITAIDVDYQSFRREVPILKSLIQVVENTPIVSSVLHTADLTLGTIFWQAGSLTLPANSGFSNHFTAYDSLFNLSSNQPAVVMMKLNIFKRQVSVLVSDPTQTQTTLNLSLSKALLKCPKTASAGFSCQQSHNAVNIIVTLPTASNAGSTVSGVLSI
;
A
#
# COMPACT_ATOMS: atom_id res chain seq x y z
N MET A 1 -19.63 -18.38 -19.40
CA MET A 1 -19.74 -18.29 -17.93
C MET A 1 -18.42 -17.79 -17.41
N SER A 2 -18.45 -16.65 -16.72
CA SER A 2 -17.31 -16.17 -15.94
C SER A 2 -16.90 -17.24 -14.93
N ARG A 3 -15.60 -17.41 -14.73
CA ARG A 3 -15.06 -18.38 -13.78
C ARG A 3 -14.60 -17.67 -12.53
N VAL A 4 -15.25 -17.99 -11.42
CA VAL A 4 -14.90 -17.47 -10.09
C VAL A 4 -14.37 -18.62 -9.25
N PHE A 5 -13.25 -18.38 -8.57
CA PHE A 5 -12.67 -19.33 -7.62
C PHE A 5 -12.34 -18.66 -6.29
N ILE A 6 -12.72 -19.30 -5.18
CA ILE A 6 -12.27 -18.98 -3.82
C ILE A 6 -11.45 -20.15 -3.29
N CYS A 7 -10.19 -19.92 -2.92
CA CYS A 7 -9.34 -20.94 -2.27
C CYS A 7 -9.40 -22.32 -2.96
N ARG A 8 -9.34 -22.35 -4.30
CA ARG A 8 -9.39 -23.52 -5.18
C ARG A 8 -10.78 -24.10 -5.47
N GLN A 9 -11.82 -23.61 -4.80
CA GLN A 9 -13.19 -24.04 -5.04
C GLN A 9 -13.86 -23.11 -6.05
N PRO A 10 -14.48 -23.65 -7.11
CA PRO A 10 -15.33 -22.83 -7.97
C PRO A 10 -16.52 -22.29 -7.16
N VAL A 11 -16.90 -21.05 -7.41
CA VAL A 11 -18.12 -20.47 -6.83
C VAL A 11 -19.29 -20.81 -7.75
N GLY A 12 -20.33 -21.41 -7.17
CA GLY A 12 -21.62 -21.60 -7.86
C GLY A 12 -22.55 -20.39 -7.68
N GLU A 13 -23.68 -20.41 -8.36
CA GLU A 13 -24.84 -19.58 -8.03
C GLU A 13 -25.52 -20.22 -6.79
N PRO A 14 -26.01 -19.51 -5.74
CA PRO A 14 -26.24 -18.07 -5.56
C PRO A 14 -25.16 -17.37 -4.67
N THR A 15 -25.47 -16.16 -4.17
CA THR A 15 -24.63 -15.40 -3.23
C THR A 15 -24.13 -16.28 -2.08
N THR A 16 -22.81 -16.38 -1.95
CA THR A 16 -22.14 -17.21 -0.96
C THR A 16 -21.18 -16.37 -0.11
N ASN A 17 -21.16 -16.63 1.20
CA ASN A 17 -20.26 -15.99 2.15
C ASN A 17 -19.09 -16.91 2.47
N TYR A 18 -17.88 -16.36 2.45
CA TYR A 18 -16.64 -17.04 2.77
C TYR A 18 -15.97 -16.36 3.95
N SER A 19 -15.71 -17.12 5.00
CA SER A 19 -14.95 -16.66 6.16
C SER A 19 -13.47 -16.90 5.92
N ASN A 20 -12.66 -15.86 6.08
CA ASN A 20 -11.20 -15.91 6.02
C ASN A 20 -10.65 -16.54 4.72
N PRO A 21 -11.16 -16.17 3.52
CA PRO A 21 -10.56 -16.65 2.30
C PRO A 21 -9.12 -16.14 2.19
N GLU A 22 -8.22 -16.97 1.67
CA GLU A 22 -6.84 -16.56 1.38
C GLU A 22 -6.77 -15.72 0.10
N TRP A 23 -7.61 -16.04 -0.88
CA TRP A 23 -7.66 -15.34 -2.15
C TRP A 23 -8.98 -15.57 -2.89
N LEU A 24 -9.28 -14.65 -3.81
CA LEU A 24 -10.35 -14.70 -4.80
C LEU A 24 -9.71 -14.57 -6.18
N TRP A 25 -10.19 -15.32 -7.16
CA TRP A 25 -9.85 -15.13 -8.58
C TRP A 25 -11.13 -15.09 -9.42
N HIS A 26 -11.21 -14.15 -10.35
CA HIS A 26 -12.33 -13.94 -11.26
C HIS A 26 -11.81 -13.41 -12.60
N ASP A 27 -12.00 -14.17 -13.69
CA ASP A 27 -11.72 -13.78 -15.08
C ASP A 27 -10.46 -12.92 -15.27
N SER A 28 -9.30 -13.52 -14.97
CA SER A 28 -7.95 -12.92 -15.06
C SER A 28 -7.63 -11.84 -14.02
N LEU A 29 -8.46 -11.67 -13.00
CA LEU A 29 -8.23 -10.79 -11.86
C LEU A 29 -8.15 -11.59 -10.57
N GLY A 30 -7.05 -11.44 -9.85
CA GLY A 30 -6.80 -12.10 -8.57
C GLY A 30 -6.70 -11.10 -7.42
N TYR A 31 -7.26 -11.47 -6.27
CA TYR A 31 -7.15 -10.76 -5.01
C TYR A 31 -6.55 -11.70 -3.98
N ILE A 32 -5.48 -11.27 -3.31
CA ILE A 32 -4.79 -12.08 -2.31
C ILE A 32 -4.87 -11.35 -0.98
N PHE A 33 -5.54 -11.95 0.00
CA PHE A 33 -5.69 -11.36 1.32
C PHE A 33 -4.43 -11.60 2.16
N LEU A 34 -3.93 -10.55 2.80
CA LEU A 34 -2.75 -10.62 3.64
C LEU A 34 -3.16 -10.95 5.07
N ASN A 35 -2.33 -11.76 5.74
CA ASN A 35 -2.67 -12.52 6.95
C ASN A 35 -3.10 -11.68 8.18
N ASN A 36 -3.04 -10.36 8.08
CA ASN A 36 -3.33 -9.39 9.13
C ASN A 36 -4.85 -9.18 9.30
N SER A 37 -5.64 -9.63 8.32
CA SER A 37 -7.04 -9.27 8.16
C SER A 37 -7.74 -10.47 7.56
N ALA A 38 -8.48 -11.24 8.35
CA ALA A 38 -9.22 -12.37 7.83
C ALA A 38 -10.62 -11.87 7.45
N PRO A 39 -10.90 -11.57 6.16
CA PRO A 39 -12.13 -10.87 5.81
C PRO A 39 -13.32 -11.84 5.80
N THR A 40 -14.52 -11.30 6.01
CA THR A 40 -15.74 -11.96 5.56
C THR A 40 -16.01 -11.49 4.14
N LEU A 41 -15.82 -12.37 3.15
CA LEU A 41 -16.02 -12.06 1.74
C LEU A 41 -17.36 -12.61 1.28
N SER A 42 -18.21 -11.74 0.76
CA SER A 42 -19.43 -12.13 0.05
C SER A 42 -19.17 -12.11 -1.44
N VAL A 43 -19.64 -13.13 -2.15
CA VAL A 43 -19.50 -13.27 -3.59
C VAL A 43 -20.86 -13.58 -4.20
N SER A 44 -21.23 -12.84 -5.23
CA SER A 44 -22.52 -12.93 -5.90
C SER A 44 -22.30 -12.82 -7.42
N PRO A 45 -22.01 -13.94 -8.10
CA PRO A 45 -22.24 -14.04 -9.52
C PRO A 45 -23.76 -14.19 -9.69
N SER A 46 -24.41 -13.29 -10.43
CA SER A 46 -25.83 -13.44 -10.77
C SER A 46 -26.22 -12.59 -11.97
N GLN A 47 -27.27 -13.03 -12.67
CA GLN A 47 -27.89 -12.20 -13.71
C GLN A 47 -28.60 -11.01 -13.08
N GLN A 48 -28.34 -9.81 -13.61
CA GLN A 48 -28.96 -8.57 -13.18
C GLN A 48 -29.56 -7.85 -14.39
N SER A 49 -30.73 -7.25 -14.17
CA SER A 49 -31.40 -6.41 -15.16
C SER A 49 -31.39 -4.95 -14.70
N GLY A 50 -31.11 -4.04 -15.63
CA GLY A 50 -31.17 -2.60 -15.42
C GLY A 50 -31.88 -1.93 -16.59
N ASN A 51 -32.47 -0.77 -16.35
CA ASN A 51 -33.04 0.06 -17.41
C ASN A 51 -32.23 1.35 -17.53
N TRP A 52 -31.80 1.70 -18.75
CA TRP A 52 -31.06 2.93 -19.00
C TRP A 52 -31.81 4.18 -18.56
N SER A 53 -33.14 4.15 -18.48
CA SER A 53 -33.97 5.28 -18.08
C SER A 53 -33.74 5.71 -16.64
N SER A 54 -33.09 4.87 -15.83
CA SER A 54 -32.66 5.20 -14.47
C SER A 54 -31.46 6.16 -14.41
N ILE A 55 -30.67 6.26 -15.50
CA ILE A 55 -29.45 7.09 -15.57
C ILE A 55 -29.33 7.90 -16.86
N SER A 56 -30.28 7.78 -17.79
CA SER A 56 -30.30 8.41 -19.11
C SER A 56 -31.74 8.51 -19.66
N ILE A 57 -31.91 8.97 -20.90
CA ILE A 57 -33.20 9.10 -21.60
C ILE A 57 -33.62 7.83 -22.36
N ASP A 58 -32.72 6.87 -22.54
CA ASP A 58 -33.00 5.59 -23.20
C ASP A 58 -33.85 4.70 -22.28
N THR A 59 -34.85 4.01 -22.82
CA THR A 59 -35.78 3.17 -22.04
C THR A 59 -35.50 1.67 -22.15
N THR A 60 -34.41 1.31 -22.83
CA THR A 60 -34.02 -0.08 -23.07
C THR A 60 -33.66 -0.78 -21.76
N VAL A 61 -34.26 -1.95 -21.54
CA VAL A 61 -33.89 -2.87 -20.46
C VAL A 61 -32.75 -3.76 -20.95
N VAL A 62 -31.69 -3.82 -20.18
CA VAL A 62 -30.52 -4.67 -20.42
C VAL A 62 -30.40 -5.68 -19.29
N THR A 63 -30.08 -6.92 -19.63
CA THR A 63 -29.88 -8.02 -18.69
C THR A 63 -28.55 -8.68 -18.97
N ASP A 64 -27.70 -8.80 -17.96
CA ASP A 64 -26.37 -9.41 -18.09
C ASP A 64 -25.94 -10.15 -16.81
N ASN A 65 -24.94 -11.02 -16.93
CA ASN A 65 -24.29 -11.68 -15.80
C ASN A 65 -23.31 -10.72 -15.14
N VAL A 66 -23.57 -10.38 -13.88
CA VAL A 66 -22.74 -9.44 -13.12
C VAL A 66 -22.08 -10.17 -11.97
N PHE A 67 -20.76 -10.09 -11.92
CA PHE A 67 -19.98 -10.53 -10.77
C PHE A 67 -19.89 -9.40 -9.73
N LYS A 68 -20.26 -9.68 -8.49
CA LYS A 68 -20.06 -8.78 -7.35
C LYS A 68 -19.29 -9.50 -6.26
N SER A 69 -18.35 -8.81 -5.64
CA SER A 69 -17.73 -9.23 -4.40
C SER A 69 -17.55 -8.05 -3.47
N TRP A 70 -17.78 -8.24 -2.18
CA TRP A 70 -17.56 -7.21 -1.17
C TRP A 70 -17.12 -7.84 0.15
N ILE A 71 -16.40 -7.04 0.92
CA ILE A 71 -15.95 -7.43 2.26
C ILE A 71 -16.91 -6.83 3.26
N THR A 72 -17.44 -7.68 4.13
CA THR A 72 -18.29 -7.25 5.23
C THR A 72 -17.39 -6.95 6.42
N HIS A 73 -17.29 -5.67 6.77
CA HIS A 73 -16.69 -5.26 8.04
C HIS A 73 -17.69 -5.50 9.17
N PRO A 74 -17.24 -5.98 10.34
CA PRO A 74 -18.12 -6.06 11.51
C PRO A 74 -18.65 -4.65 11.84
N GLN A 75 -19.85 -4.58 12.40
CA GLN A 75 -20.44 -3.31 12.85
C GLN A 75 -19.46 -2.65 13.83
N ALA A 76 -19.22 -1.34 13.66
CA ALA A 76 -18.18 -0.53 14.31
C ALA A 76 -18.28 -0.48 15.86
N SER A 77 -18.08 -1.61 16.52
CA SER A 77 -18.09 -1.78 17.97
C SER A 77 -16.76 -2.37 18.45
N SER A 78 -15.64 -1.80 18.05
CA SER A 78 -14.45 -1.68 18.89
C SER A 78 -13.34 -0.97 18.13
N THR A 79 -12.66 -0.10 18.86
CA THR A 79 -11.71 0.93 18.46
C THR A 79 -10.37 0.41 17.92
N THR A 80 -10.28 -0.82 17.45
CA THR A 80 -9.04 -1.44 16.92
C THR A 80 -9.41 -2.70 16.13
N GLY A 81 -9.17 -2.79 14.81
CA GLY A 81 -9.13 -4.12 14.17
C GLY A 81 -9.59 -4.30 12.72
N ASP A 82 -10.26 -3.34 12.09
CA ASP A 82 -10.84 -3.56 10.74
C ASP A 82 -9.91 -3.18 9.58
N SER A 83 -8.60 -3.06 9.85
CA SER A 83 -7.61 -2.87 8.79
C SER A 83 -7.68 -4.07 7.85
N LEU A 84 -7.85 -3.82 6.55
CA LEU A 84 -7.77 -4.81 5.49
C LEU A 84 -6.56 -4.52 4.62
N ALA A 85 -5.82 -5.58 4.26
CA ALA A 85 -4.77 -5.51 3.26
C ALA A 85 -4.89 -6.65 2.26
N TYR A 86 -4.76 -6.32 0.97
CA TYR A 86 -4.78 -7.29 -0.12
C TYR A 86 -3.86 -6.86 -1.26
N ILE A 87 -3.44 -7.84 -2.07
CA ILE A 87 -2.72 -7.64 -3.33
C ILE A 87 -3.69 -7.90 -4.47
N THR A 88 -3.68 -7.03 -5.48
CA THR A 88 -4.40 -7.26 -6.74
C THR A 88 -3.41 -7.74 -7.81
N ALA A 89 -3.68 -8.90 -8.40
CA ALA A 89 -2.96 -9.43 -9.55
C ALA A 89 -3.86 -9.31 -10.79
N ILE A 90 -3.40 -8.55 -11.79
CA ILE A 90 -4.17 -8.24 -13.01
C ILE A 90 -3.60 -9.06 -14.16
N ASP A 91 -4.47 -9.47 -15.08
CA ASP A 91 -4.12 -10.19 -16.32
C ASP A 91 -3.37 -11.50 -16.06
N VAL A 92 -3.88 -12.30 -15.10
CA VAL A 92 -3.25 -13.56 -14.68
C VAL A 92 -4.22 -14.72 -14.80
N ASP A 93 -3.84 -15.77 -15.54
CA ASP A 93 -4.65 -16.98 -15.64
C ASP A 93 -4.71 -17.72 -14.29
N TYR A 94 -5.78 -18.49 -14.07
CA TYR A 94 -6.03 -19.16 -12.80
C TYR A 94 -4.88 -20.08 -12.33
N GLN A 95 -4.23 -20.82 -13.24
CA GLN A 95 -3.17 -21.75 -12.86
C GLN A 95 -1.90 -21.00 -12.45
N SER A 96 -1.57 -19.93 -13.19
CA SER A 96 -0.46 -19.06 -12.84
C SER A 96 -0.70 -18.30 -11.54
N PHE A 97 -1.90 -17.73 -11.37
CA PHE A 97 -2.30 -17.06 -10.14
C PHE A 97 -2.11 -17.97 -8.91
N ARG A 98 -2.68 -19.18 -8.96
CA ARG A 98 -2.59 -20.12 -7.83
C ARG A 98 -1.15 -20.51 -7.50
N ARG A 99 -0.27 -20.61 -8.50
CA ARG A 99 1.15 -20.91 -8.32
C ARG A 99 1.90 -19.72 -7.72
N GLU A 100 1.51 -18.51 -8.06
CA GLU A 100 2.20 -17.27 -7.69
C GLU A 100 1.75 -16.69 -6.33
N VAL A 101 0.56 -17.04 -5.84
CA VAL A 101 0.05 -16.56 -4.54
C VAL A 101 1.09 -16.62 -3.41
N PRO A 102 1.79 -17.75 -3.14
CA PRO A 102 2.78 -17.80 -2.06
C PRO A 102 3.96 -16.85 -2.28
N ILE A 103 4.39 -16.68 -3.54
CA ILE A 103 5.48 -15.79 -3.92
C ILE A 103 5.06 -14.36 -3.69
N LEU A 104 3.90 -13.94 -4.22
CA LEU A 104 3.36 -12.58 -4.07
C LEU A 104 3.18 -12.21 -2.59
N LYS A 105 2.67 -13.13 -1.75
CA LYS A 105 2.56 -12.91 -0.30
C LYS A 105 3.92 -12.72 0.39
N SER A 106 4.98 -13.37 -0.10
CA SER A 106 6.33 -13.21 0.46
C SER A 106 7.03 -11.91 0.02
N LEU A 107 6.60 -11.33 -1.11
CA LEU A 107 7.18 -10.10 -1.65
C LEU A 107 6.66 -8.84 -0.96
N ILE A 108 5.44 -8.86 -0.43
CA ILE A 108 4.80 -7.70 0.20
C ILE A 108 4.63 -7.95 1.69
N GLN A 109 5.29 -7.13 2.50
CA GLN A 109 5.11 -7.08 3.93
C GLN A 109 4.30 -5.84 4.30
N VAL A 110 3.14 -6.01 4.92
CA VAL A 110 2.42 -4.89 5.57
C VAL A 110 3.17 -4.57 6.86
N VAL A 111 3.76 -3.38 6.93
CA VAL A 111 4.52 -2.93 8.09
C VAL A 111 3.57 -2.38 9.16
N GLU A 112 2.66 -1.50 8.75
CA GLU A 112 1.67 -0.89 9.62
C GLU A 112 0.40 -0.57 8.83
N ASN A 113 -0.76 -0.68 9.46
CA ASN A 113 -2.01 -0.21 8.87
C ASN A 113 -2.95 0.29 9.97
N THR A 114 -2.71 1.51 10.41
CA THR A 114 -3.43 2.22 11.47
C THR A 114 -4.10 3.47 10.92
N PRO A 115 -5.01 4.12 11.67
CA PRO A 115 -5.56 5.43 11.29
C PRO A 115 -4.52 6.56 11.18
N ILE A 116 -3.28 6.32 11.62
CA ILE A 116 -2.19 7.31 11.57
C ILE A 116 -1.25 6.99 10.41
N VAL A 117 -0.89 5.72 10.21
CA VAL A 117 0.08 5.28 9.20
C VAL A 117 -0.37 4.03 8.47
N SER A 118 -0.28 4.04 7.14
CA SER A 118 -0.38 2.84 6.31
C SER A 118 0.95 2.63 5.58
N SER A 119 1.57 1.47 5.74
CA SER A 119 2.90 1.20 5.20
C SER A 119 3.07 -0.24 4.72
N VAL A 120 3.67 -0.38 3.54
CA VAL A 120 4.00 -1.66 2.92
C VAL A 120 5.44 -1.65 2.43
N LEU A 121 6.13 -2.78 2.61
CA LEU A 121 7.48 -3.01 2.13
C LEU A 121 7.45 -4.08 1.03
N HIS A 122 7.91 -3.72 -0.15
CA HIS A 122 8.28 -4.70 -1.17
C HIS A 122 9.68 -5.24 -0.83
N THR A 123 9.76 -6.47 -0.35
CA THR A 123 10.99 -7.04 0.24
C THR A 123 12.09 -7.29 -0.79
N ALA A 124 11.74 -7.73 -2.00
CA ALA A 124 12.74 -7.98 -3.05
C ALA A 124 13.25 -6.71 -3.76
N ASP A 125 12.36 -5.76 -4.08
CA ASP A 125 12.73 -4.47 -4.69
C ASP A 125 13.27 -3.45 -3.67
N LEU A 126 13.19 -3.78 -2.38
CA LEU A 126 13.62 -2.94 -1.26
C LEU A 126 12.99 -1.54 -1.35
N THR A 127 11.67 -1.52 -1.55
CA THR A 127 10.86 -0.30 -1.68
C THR A 127 9.83 -0.24 -0.57
N LEU A 128 9.94 0.77 0.29
CA LEU A 128 9.00 1.09 1.36
C LEU A 128 8.04 2.18 0.86
N GLY A 129 6.75 1.88 0.80
CA GLY A 129 5.69 2.86 0.59
C GLY A 129 5.01 3.17 1.91
N THR A 130 4.85 4.44 2.24
CA THR A 130 4.25 4.89 3.51
C THR A 130 3.33 6.07 3.28
N ILE A 131 2.13 6.02 3.83
CA ILE A 131 1.19 7.11 3.92
C ILE A 131 1.07 7.49 5.39
N PHE A 132 1.37 8.74 5.71
CA PHE A 132 1.06 9.37 6.97
C PHE A 132 -0.28 10.10 6.80
N TRP A 133 -1.33 9.61 7.44
CA TRP A 133 -2.65 10.26 7.45
C TRP A 133 -2.67 11.48 8.37
N GLN A 134 -1.83 11.44 9.40
CA GLN A 134 -1.59 12.50 10.38
C GLN A 134 -0.10 12.52 10.72
N ALA A 135 0.34 13.51 11.50
CA ALA A 135 1.68 13.50 12.08
C ALA A 135 1.90 12.19 12.87
N GLY A 136 3.01 11.50 12.64
CA GLY A 136 3.21 10.17 13.19
C GLY A 136 4.58 9.59 12.87
N SER A 137 4.79 8.36 13.33
CA SER A 137 6.04 7.62 13.13
C SER A 137 5.75 6.17 12.78
N LEU A 138 6.51 5.65 11.84
CA LEU A 138 6.59 4.25 11.47
C LEU A 138 7.90 3.67 12.02
N THR A 139 7.80 2.56 12.76
CA THR A 139 8.98 1.78 13.16
C THR A 139 9.04 0.52 12.32
N LEU A 140 10.10 0.35 11.52
CA LEU A 140 10.35 -0.91 10.84
C LEU A 140 10.84 -1.95 11.86
N PRO A 141 10.37 -3.21 11.75
CA PRO A 141 10.91 -4.31 12.54
C PRO A 141 12.43 -4.42 12.39
N ALA A 142 13.10 -4.78 13.48
CA ALA A 142 14.48 -5.25 13.40
C ALA A 142 14.56 -6.40 12.40
N ASN A 143 15.63 -6.44 11.62
CA ASN A 143 15.83 -7.48 10.60
C ASN A 143 14.84 -7.47 9.42
N SER A 144 14.09 -6.39 9.21
CA SER A 144 13.47 -6.16 7.90
C SER A 144 14.60 -6.05 6.87
N GLY A 145 14.58 -6.85 5.80
CA GLY A 145 15.68 -6.88 4.82
C GLY A 145 16.10 -5.48 4.33
N PHE A 146 15.16 -4.52 4.35
CA PHE A 146 15.40 -3.10 4.09
C PHE A 146 16.24 -2.40 5.18
N SER A 147 15.84 -2.41 6.45
CA SER A 147 16.55 -1.70 7.54
C SER A 147 17.97 -2.22 7.76
N ASN A 148 18.20 -3.52 7.58
CA ASN A 148 19.51 -4.17 7.74
C ASN A 148 20.65 -3.56 6.91
N HIS A 149 20.32 -2.83 5.84
CA HIS A 149 21.33 -2.22 4.99
C HIS A 149 21.87 -0.88 5.49
N PHE A 150 21.16 -0.22 6.42
CA PHE A 150 21.55 1.09 6.91
C PHE A 150 21.28 1.30 8.40
N THR A 151 20.99 0.22 9.13
CA THR A 151 21.00 0.19 10.58
C THR A 151 22.02 -0.83 11.10
N ALA A 152 22.48 -0.66 12.35
CA ALA A 152 23.30 -1.68 13.00
C ALA A 152 22.46 -2.95 13.22
N TYR A 153 23.10 -4.11 13.34
CA TYR A 153 22.40 -5.36 13.64
C TYR A 153 21.51 -5.18 14.88
N ASP A 154 20.27 -5.66 14.80
CA ASP A 154 19.25 -5.59 15.85
C ASP A 154 18.78 -4.16 16.23
N SER A 155 19.08 -3.15 15.41
CA SER A 155 18.59 -1.78 15.63
C SER A 155 17.37 -1.44 14.78
N LEU A 156 16.44 -0.73 15.40
CA LEU A 156 15.19 -0.28 14.78
C LEU A 156 15.42 0.92 13.87
N PHE A 157 14.72 0.92 12.73
CA PHE A 157 14.61 2.09 11.87
C PHE A 157 13.27 2.77 12.09
N ASN A 158 13.29 4.07 12.36
CA ASN A 158 12.10 4.90 12.52
C ASN A 158 12.06 5.92 11.38
N LEU A 159 10.90 6.07 10.76
CA LEU A 159 10.57 7.13 9.82
C LEU A 159 9.40 7.91 10.41
N SER A 160 9.54 9.21 10.62
CA SER A 160 8.45 10.05 11.09
C SER A 160 8.18 11.20 10.14
N SER A 161 6.92 11.65 10.14
CA SER A 161 6.45 12.83 9.45
C SER A 161 5.73 13.73 10.43
N ASN A 162 5.99 15.04 10.37
CA ASN A 162 5.32 16.00 11.25
C ASN A 162 3.92 16.40 10.78
N GLN A 163 3.50 15.98 9.58
CA GLN A 163 2.23 16.31 8.94
C GLN A 163 1.79 15.16 7.99
N PRO A 164 0.56 15.17 7.45
CA PRO A 164 0.14 14.20 6.45
C PRO A 164 1.06 14.21 5.22
N ALA A 165 1.44 13.03 4.74
CA ALA A 165 2.37 12.91 3.62
C ALA A 165 2.32 11.53 2.98
N VAL A 166 2.66 11.46 1.69
CA VAL A 166 3.02 10.20 1.03
C VAL A 166 4.54 10.16 0.88
N VAL A 167 5.16 9.11 1.39
CA VAL A 167 6.61 8.90 1.36
C VAL A 167 6.90 7.55 0.72
N MET A 168 7.79 7.53 -0.27
CA MET A 168 8.34 6.29 -0.82
C MET A 168 9.86 6.32 -0.69
N MET A 169 10.42 5.26 -0.12
CA MET A 169 11.85 5.08 0.01
C MET A 169 12.29 3.83 -0.74
N LYS A 170 13.28 3.96 -1.62
CA LYS A 170 13.83 2.84 -2.38
C LYS A 170 15.32 2.72 -2.14
N LEU A 171 15.77 1.54 -1.72
CA LEU A 171 17.16 1.25 -1.50
C LEU A 171 17.80 0.69 -2.78
N ASN A 172 18.88 1.33 -3.22
CA ASN A 172 19.77 0.80 -4.23
C ASN A 172 21.04 0.25 -3.54
N ILE A 173 21.09 -1.07 -3.38
CA ILE A 173 22.21 -1.76 -2.72
C ILE A 173 23.55 -1.54 -3.43
N PHE A 174 23.55 -1.52 -4.77
CA PHE A 174 24.77 -1.39 -5.57
C PHE A 174 25.36 0.02 -5.48
N LYS A 175 24.51 1.04 -5.44
CA LYS A 175 24.91 2.44 -5.29
C LYS A 175 25.08 2.88 -3.84
N ARG A 176 24.69 2.03 -2.87
CA ARG A 176 24.62 2.37 -1.43
C ARG A 176 23.84 3.67 -1.19
N GLN A 177 22.69 3.77 -1.83
CA GLN A 177 21.86 4.98 -1.84
C GLN A 177 20.41 4.65 -1.52
N VAL A 178 19.74 5.56 -0.83
CA VAL A 178 18.29 5.51 -0.60
C VAL A 178 17.65 6.69 -1.32
N SER A 179 16.84 6.41 -2.33
CA SER A 179 16.01 7.42 -2.97
C SER A 179 14.78 7.66 -2.11
N VAL A 180 14.45 8.92 -1.87
CA VAL A 180 13.31 9.35 -1.07
C VAL A 180 12.41 10.21 -1.96
N LEU A 181 11.16 9.82 -2.09
CA LEU A 181 10.12 10.52 -2.83
C LEU A 181 9.05 10.95 -1.83
N VAL A 182 8.63 12.21 -1.91
CA VAL A 182 7.71 12.81 -0.94
C VAL A 182 6.68 13.66 -1.68
N SER A 183 5.40 13.52 -1.35
CA SER A 183 4.34 14.42 -1.80
C SER A 183 3.36 14.75 -0.68
N ASP A 184 2.70 15.90 -0.81
CA ASP A 184 1.60 16.31 0.04
C ASP A 184 0.25 16.09 -0.68
N PRO A 185 -0.52 15.04 -0.32
CA PRO A 185 -1.80 14.78 -0.96
C PRO A 185 -2.86 15.84 -0.59
N THR A 186 -2.67 16.63 0.48
CA THR A 186 -3.63 17.67 0.87
C THR A 186 -3.49 18.93 0.03
N GLN A 187 -2.36 19.10 -0.67
CA GLN A 187 -2.06 20.25 -1.54
C GLN A 187 -2.05 21.60 -0.82
N THR A 188 -1.92 21.59 0.50
CA THR A 188 -2.02 22.80 1.35
C THR A 188 -0.72 23.12 2.06
N GLN A 189 0.21 22.18 2.14
CA GLN A 189 1.46 22.34 2.86
C GLN A 189 2.53 22.95 1.95
N THR A 190 3.33 23.87 2.48
CA THR A 190 4.48 24.45 1.78
C THR A 190 5.79 23.79 2.19
N THR A 191 5.82 23.16 3.36
CA THR A 191 6.98 22.48 3.93
C THR A 191 6.58 21.24 4.69
N LEU A 192 7.40 20.20 4.60
CA LEU A 192 7.28 18.95 5.37
C LEU A 192 8.61 18.60 6.04
N ASN A 193 8.56 18.15 7.29
CA ASN A 193 9.74 17.62 7.98
C ASN A 193 9.61 16.11 8.17
N LEU A 194 10.55 15.36 7.60
CA LEU A 194 10.72 13.95 7.86
C LEU A 194 11.93 13.72 8.78
N SER A 195 11.78 12.84 9.76
CA SER A 195 12.91 12.40 10.59
C SER A 195 13.13 10.90 10.42
N LEU A 196 14.40 10.51 10.23
CA LEU A 196 14.79 9.13 10.05
C LEU A 196 15.79 8.76 11.13
N SER A 197 15.56 7.68 11.89
CA SER A 197 16.51 7.23 12.90
C SER A 197 17.79 6.73 12.23
N LYS A 198 18.92 7.06 12.84
CA LYS A 198 20.24 6.79 12.30
C LYS A 198 20.66 5.35 12.57
N ALA A 199 21.23 4.69 11.55
CA ALA A 199 22.50 4.02 11.79
C ALA A 199 23.49 3.91 10.62
N LEU A 200 23.28 4.41 9.39
CA LEU A 200 24.38 4.65 8.42
C LEU A 200 24.05 5.76 7.40
N LEU A 201 22.83 6.27 7.41
CA LEU A 201 22.36 7.26 6.45
C LEU A 201 23.10 8.60 6.60
N LYS A 202 23.50 9.15 5.45
CA LYS A 202 24.21 10.42 5.30
C LYS A 202 23.47 11.33 4.33
N CYS A 203 23.39 12.60 4.71
CA CYS A 203 22.94 13.64 3.80
C CYS A 203 23.76 13.67 2.50
N PRO A 204 23.13 13.98 1.35
CA PRO A 204 23.85 14.09 0.10
C PRO A 204 24.84 15.26 0.14
N LYS A 205 25.94 15.14 -0.62
CA LYS A 205 26.91 16.24 -0.79
C LYS A 205 26.31 17.44 -1.53
N THR A 206 25.32 17.19 -2.37
CA THR A 206 24.62 18.18 -3.20
C THR A 206 23.13 18.12 -2.91
N ALA A 207 22.53 19.26 -2.54
CA ALA A 207 21.09 19.35 -2.33
C ALA A 207 20.34 19.17 -3.65
N SER A 208 19.19 18.48 -3.59
CA SER A 208 18.24 18.43 -4.71
C SER A 208 17.21 19.55 -4.54
N ALA A 209 16.61 20.01 -5.63
CA ALA A 209 15.61 21.09 -5.56
C ALA A 209 14.45 20.69 -4.62
N GLY A 210 14.16 21.54 -3.64
CA GLY A 210 13.12 21.29 -2.64
C GLY A 210 13.46 20.20 -1.61
N PHE A 211 14.68 19.65 -1.61
CA PHE A 211 15.11 18.63 -0.66
C PHE A 211 16.35 19.10 0.10
N SER A 212 16.14 19.51 1.35
CA SER A 212 17.22 19.85 2.28
C SER A 212 17.40 18.73 3.30
N CYS A 213 18.64 18.50 3.71
CA CYS A 213 18.99 17.43 4.63
C CYS A 213 19.92 17.96 5.72
N GLN A 214 19.56 17.66 6.96
CA GLN A 214 20.31 18.03 8.15
C GLN A 214 20.69 16.77 8.93
N GLN A 215 22.01 16.59 9.11
CA GLN A 215 22.54 15.47 9.87
C GLN A 215 22.59 15.81 11.36
N SER A 216 22.07 14.92 12.21
CA SER A 216 22.24 14.99 13.66
C SER A 216 22.97 13.76 14.20
N HIS A 217 23.26 13.75 15.51
CA HIS A 217 23.99 12.64 16.13
C HIS A 217 23.24 11.30 16.00
N ASN A 218 21.90 11.28 16.05
CA ASN A 218 21.08 10.07 16.05
C ASN A 218 19.96 10.04 14.99
N ALA A 219 19.87 11.05 14.14
CA ALA A 219 18.84 11.13 13.10
C ALA A 219 19.33 11.87 11.85
N VAL A 220 18.67 11.60 10.73
CA VAL A 220 18.69 12.44 9.53
C VAL A 220 17.35 13.15 9.48
N ASN A 221 17.37 14.48 9.42
CA ASN A 221 16.16 15.28 9.25
C ASN A 221 16.13 15.79 7.81
N ILE A 222 15.06 15.47 7.09
CA ILE A 222 14.81 15.96 5.73
C ILE A 222 13.75 17.05 5.82
N ILE A 223 14.06 18.20 5.26
CA ILE A 223 13.12 19.31 5.10
C ILE A 223 12.78 19.38 3.62
N VAL A 224 11.52 19.13 3.31
CA VAL A 224 10.99 19.14 1.94
C VAL A 224 10.25 20.45 1.71
N THR A 225 10.67 21.24 0.73
CA THR A 225 9.88 22.36 0.20
C THR A 225 8.90 21.80 -0.81
N LEU A 226 7.62 21.79 -0.45
CA LEU A 226 6.58 21.17 -1.24
C LEU A 226 6.12 22.09 -2.39
N PRO A 227 5.79 21.53 -3.56
CA PRO A 227 5.22 22.29 -4.68
C PRO A 227 3.88 22.94 -4.29
N THR A 228 3.63 24.14 -4.82
CA THR A 228 2.40 24.92 -4.57
C THR A 228 1.69 25.30 -5.87
N ALA A 229 0.51 25.91 -5.76
CA ALA A 229 -0.31 26.38 -6.88
C ALA A 229 -0.59 25.26 -7.91
N SER A 230 -0.32 25.49 -9.20
CA SER A 230 -0.58 24.54 -10.27
C SER A 230 0.18 23.21 -10.13
N ASN A 231 1.23 23.18 -9.31
CA ASN A 231 2.05 21.99 -9.07
C ASN A 231 1.75 21.33 -7.72
N ALA A 232 0.80 21.84 -6.94
CA ALA A 232 0.49 21.30 -5.62
C ALA A 232 0.14 19.80 -5.71
N GLY A 233 0.67 19.01 -4.76
CA GLY A 233 0.58 17.55 -4.77
C GLY A 233 1.65 16.83 -5.59
N SER A 234 2.48 17.55 -6.34
CA SER A 234 3.62 16.95 -7.06
C SER A 234 4.69 16.41 -6.11
N THR A 235 5.44 15.42 -6.58
CA THR A 235 6.48 14.75 -5.82
C THR A 235 7.80 15.52 -5.83
N VAL A 236 8.44 15.62 -4.67
CA VAL A 236 9.83 16.03 -4.51
C VAL A 236 10.70 14.79 -4.31
N SER A 237 11.88 14.79 -4.91
CA SER A 237 12.82 13.67 -4.80
C SER A 237 14.15 14.10 -4.22
N GLY A 238 14.77 13.19 -3.47
CA GLY A 238 16.13 13.34 -2.96
C GLY A 238 16.79 11.98 -2.76
N VAL A 239 18.09 12.01 -2.46
CA VAL A 239 18.89 10.79 -2.27
C VAL A 239 19.71 10.93 -1.01
N LEU A 240 19.71 9.88 -0.18
CA LEU A 240 20.62 9.70 0.95
C LEU A 240 21.69 8.68 0.57
N SER A 241 22.88 8.80 1.17
CA SER A 241 23.95 7.79 1.03
C SER A 241 24.05 6.93 2.29
N ILE A 242 24.66 5.75 2.17
CA ILE A 242 24.96 4.82 3.27
C ILE A 242 26.48 4.72 3.43
#